data_AF-A0A1V6IQ98-F1
#
_entry.id   AF-A0A1V6IQ98-F1
#
_cell.length_a   1.000
_cell.length_b   1.000
_cell.length_c   1.000
_cell.angle_alpha   90.00
_cell.angle_beta   90.00
_cell.angle_gamma   90.00
#
_symmetry.space_group_name_H-M   'P 1'
#
loop_
_entity.id
_entity.type
_entity.pdbx_description
1 polymer ?
#
loop_
_entity_poly.entity_id
_entity_poly.type
_entity_poly.pdbx_seq_one_letter_code
_entity_poly.pdbx_strand_id
1 'polypeptide(L)'
;MNNNYLLYLTVIFIFVISYLLHLEEYYVYVFIVGLAVSVMAGLRITTFRGVSNSLAGAGAAEIGVATGFMVVGKLYGIPYFSDIAVYLLLLGPIGTLIMARFLRGGIAE
;
A
#
# COMPACT_ATOMS: atom_id res chain seq x y z
N MET A 1 -12.05 -21.51 -18.58
CA MET A 1 -10.74 -20.87 -18.87
C MET A 1 -10.76 -19.51 -18.19
N ASN A 2 -9.87 -19.27 -17.23
CA ASN A 2 -9.98 -18.18 -16.26
C ASN A 2 -9.77 -16.81 -16.95
N ASN A 3 -10.79 -15.95 -16.92
CA ASN A 3 -10.86 -14.67 -17.65
C ASN A 3 -9.81 -13.63 -17.20
N ASN A 4 -9.01 -13.96 -16.18
CA ASN A 4 -8.03 -13.09 -15.56
C ASN A 4 -6.66 -13.12 -16.28
N TYR A 5 -6.37 -14.13 -17.11
CA TYR A 5 -5.09 -14.22 -17.83
C TYR A 5 -4.86 -13.05 -18.79
N LEU A 6 -5.91 -12.59 -19.47
CA LEU A 6 -5.86 -11.43 -20.36
C LEU A 6 -5.50 -10.14 -19.59
N LEU A 7 -5.98 -10.00 -18.35
CA LEU A 7 -5.64 -8.86 -17.49
C LEU A 7 -4.19 -8.90 -17.02
N TYR A 8 -3.67 -10.07 -16.65
CA TYR A 8 -2.25 -10.19 -16.28
C TYR A 8 -1.34 -9.88 -17.47
N LEU A 9 -1.71 -10.35 -18.67
CA LEU A 9 -0.92 -10.16 -19.88
C LEU A 9 -0.90 -8.68 -20.34
N THR A 10 -2.03 -7.97 -20.23
CA THR A 10 -2.07 -6.53 -20.53
C THR A 10 -1.28 -5.69 -19.54
N VAL A 11 -1.31 -6.01 -18.24
CA VAL A 11 -0.51 -5.32 -17.23
C VAL A 11 1.00 -5.53 -17.47
N ILE A 12 1.42 -6.76 -17.79
CA ILE A 12 2.81 -7.07 -18.12
C ILE A 12 3.25 -6.31 -19.38
N PHE A 13 2.40 -6.26 -20.40
CA PHE A 13 2.71 -5.57 -21.66
C PHE A 13 2.88 -4.06 -21.47
N ILE A 14 2.04 -3.43 -20.65
CA ILE A 14 2.16 -2.00 -20.28
C ILE A 14 3.47 -1.74 -19.52
N PHE A 15 3.85 -2.63 -18.61
CA PHE A 15 5.08 -2.51 -17.83
C PHE A 15 6.33 -2.64 -18.72
N VAL A 16 6.34 -3.60 -19.64
CA VAL A 16 7.46 -3.83 -20.57
C VAL A 16 7.61 -2.70 -21.58
N ILE A 17 6.50 -2.17 -22.12
CA ILE A 17 6.55 -1.03 -23.05
C ILE A 17 7.03 0.24 -22.35
N SER A 18 6.58 0.47 -21.11
CA SER A 18 7.05 1.60 -20.31
C SER A 18 8.57 1.51 -20.07
N TYR A 19 9.13 0.29 -19.97
CA TYR A 19 10.56 0.05 -19.73
C TYR A 19 11.40 0.35 -20.96
N LEU A 20 10.88 -0.06 -22.12
CA LEU A 20 11.53 0.14 -23.39
C LEU A 20 11.60 1.62 -23.81
N LEU A 21 10.63 2.43 -23.37
CA LEU A 21 10.49 3.84 -23.78
C LEU A 21 11.28 4.85 -22.91
N HIS A 22 12.01 4.41 -21.88
CA HIS A 22 12.78 5.29 -20.97
C HIS A 22 11.98 6.49 -20.43
N LEU A 23 10.66 6.34 -20.32
CA LEU A 23 9.78 7.34 -19.73
C LEU A 23 9.85 7.24 -18.21
N GLU A 24 10.94 7.70 -17.60
CA GLU A 24 11.10 7.73 -16.14
C GLU A 24 9.91 8.41 -15.45
N GLU A 25 9.32 9.43 -16.09
CA GLU A 25 8.13 10.11 -15.58
C GLU A 25 6.86 9.25 -15.67
N TYR A 26 6.69 8.43 -16.71
CA TYR A 26 5.47 7.60 -16.89
C TYR A 26 5.35 6.53 -15.79
N TYR A 27 6.48 5.99 -15.35
CA TYR A 27 6.54 5.04 -14.25
C TYR A 27 6.00 5.61 -12.95
N VAL A 28 6.33 6.85 -12.65
CA VAL A 28 5.88 7.54 -11.43
C VAL A 28 4.36 7.69 -11.47
N TYR A 29 3.78 8.07 -12.60
CA TYR A 29 2.32 8.20 -12.74
C TYR A 29 1.60 6.86 -12.60
N VAL A 30 2.09 5.80 -13.24
CA VAL A 30 1.52 4.44 -13.10
C VAL A 30 1.64 3.95 -11.65
N PHE A 31 2.76 4.24 -10.99
CA PHE A 31 2.99 3.89 -9.60
C PHE A 31 2.02 4.63 -8.66
N ILE A 32 1.81 5.93 -8.84
CA ILE A 32 0.84 6.73 -8.06
C ILE A 32 -0.58 6.19 -8.24
N VAL A 33 -0.98 5.85 -9.46
CA VAL A 33 -2.29 5.23 -9.74
C VAL A 33 -2.40 3.88 -9.04
N GLY A 34 -1.36 3.05 -9.10
CA GLY A 34 -1.30 1.76 -8.39
C GLY A 34 -1.43 1.91 -6.87
N LEU A 35 -0.77 2.92 -6.29
CA LEU A 35 -0.89 3.24 -4.86
C LEU A 35 -2.31 3.68 -4.50
N ALA A 36 -2.93 4.55 -5.30
CA ALA A 36 -4.31 4.98 -5.07
C ALA A 36 -5.28 3.78 -5.06
N VAL A 37 -5.12 2.84 -5.99
CA VAL A 37 -5.91 1.59 -6.04
C VAL A 37 -5.62 0.71 -4.83
N SER A 38 -4.35 0.59 -4.41
CA SER A 38 -3.95 -0.17 -3.22
C SER A 38 -4.60 0.38 -1.94
N VAL A 39 -4.60 1.69 -1.75
CA VAL A 39 -5.24 2.36 -0.60
C VAL A 39 -6.76 2.14 -0.62
N MET A 40 -7.41 2.30 -1.78
CA MET A 40 -8.84 2.04 -1.92
C MET A 40 -9.18 0.57 -1.65
N ALA A 41 -8.36 -0.38 -2.11
CA ALA A 41 -8.54 -1.80 -1.83
C ALA A 41 -8.39 -2.10 -0.33
N GLY A 42 -7.39 -1.53 0.33
CA GLY A 42 -7.19 -1.63 1.78
C GLY A 42 -8.40 -1.08 2.57
N LEU A 43 -8.85 0.13 2.23
CA LEU A 43 -10.05 0.75 2.80
C LEU A 43 -11.30 -0.11 2.59
N ARG A 44 -11.48 -0.70 1.40
CA ARG A 44 -12.61 -1.61 1.17
C ARG A 44 -12.56 -2.81 2.11
N ILE A 45 -11.38 -3.40 2.33
CA ILE A 45 -11.21 -4.51 3.29
C ILE A 45 -11.62 -4.07 4.70
N THR A 46 -11.39 -2.80 5.07
CA THR A 46 -11.78 -2.30 6.40
C THR A 46 -13.28 -2.27 6.66
N THR A 47 -14.09 -2.17 5.60
CA THR A 47 -15.56 -2.10 5.69
C THR A 47 -16.25 -3.45 5.89
N PHE A 48 -15.51 -4.56 5.77
CA PHE A 48 -16.07 -5.89 6.04
C PHE A 48 -16.22 -6.14 7.54
N ARG A 49 -17.23 -6.94 7.93
CA ARG A 49 -17.48 -7.29 9.33
C ARG A 49 -16.31 -8.08 9.92
N GLY A 50 -15.80 -7.61 11.05
CA GLY A 50 -14.77 -8.29 11.85
C GLY A 50 -13.56 -7.40 12.12
N VAL A 51 -13.15 -7.31 13.39
CA VAL A 51 -12.01 -6.48 13.83
C VAL A 51 -10.71 -6.90 13.12
N SER A 52 -10.51 -8.21 12.91
CA SER A 52 -9.33 -8.73 12.21
C SER A 52 -9.25 -8.27 10.74
N ASN A 53 -10.39 -8.22 10.03
CA ASN A 53 -10.44 -7.74 8.65
C ASN A 53 -10.23 -6.23 8.59
N SER A 54 -10.80 -5.50 9.56
CA SER A 54 -10.57 -4.07 9.71
C SER A 54 -9.10 -3.74 9.93
N LEU A 55 -8.42 -4.50 10.80
CA LEU A 55 -7.00 -4.33 11.09
C LEU A 55 -6.12 -4.63 9.86
N ALA A 56 -6.40 -5.72 9.15
CA ALA A 56 -5.67 -6.10 7.94
C ALA A 56 -5.84 -5.06 6.81
N GLY A 57 -7.05 -4.54 6.63
CA GLY A 57 -7.32 -3.49 5.64
C GLY A 57 -6.64 -2.16 6.00
N ALA A 58 -6.63 -1.78 7.28
CA ALA A 58 -5.98 -0.56 7.75
C ALA A 58 -4.46 -0.61 7.53
N GLY A 59 -3.82 -1.73 7.86
CA GLY A 59 -2.38 -1.92 7.60
C GLY A 59 -2.04 -1.90 6.11
N ALA A 60 -2.88 -2.51 5.26
CA ALA A 60 -2.68 -2.46 3.80
C ALA A 60 -2.80 -1.01 3.26
N ALA A 61 -3.78 -0.24 3.74
CA ALA A 61 -3.95 1.16 3.36
C ALA A 61 -2.78 2.02 3.84
N GLU A 62 -2.31 1.81 5.06
CA GLU A 62 -1.17 2.50 5.63
C GLU A 62 0.11 2.30 4.82
N ILE A 63 0.44 1.06 4.45
CA ILE A 63 1.63 0.77 3.63
C ILE A 63 1.53 1.53 2.29
N GLY A 64 0.34 1.58 1.69
CA GLY A 64 0.09 2.37 0.47
C GLY A 64 0.33 3.86 0.68
N VAL A 65 -0.16 4.43 1.78
CA VAL A 65 0.04 5.85 2.12
C VAL A 65 1.50 6.17 2.42
N ALA A 66 2.19 5.34 3.21
CA ALA A 66 3.60 5.54 3.55
C ALA A 66 4.50 5.46 2.31
N THR A 67 4.25 4.50 1.43
CA THR A 67 4.95 4.39 0.14
C THR A 67 4.67 5.60 -0.76
N GLY A 68 3.43 6.11 -0.74
CA GLY A 68 3.07 7.35 -1.44
C GLY A 68 3.84 8.56 -0.93
N PHE A 69 3.96 8.73 0.39
CA PHE A 69 4.77 9.82 0.96
C PHE A 69 6.25 9.71 0.62
N MET A 70 6.81 8.50 0.57
CA MET A 70 8.20 8.30 0.16
C MET A 70 8.44 8.74 -1.29
N VAL A 71 7.53 8.40 -2.20
CA VAL A 71 7.64 8.79 -3.62
C VAL A 71 7.42 10.28 -3.81
N VAL A 72 6.40 10.86 -3.19
CA VAL A 72 6.14 12.30 -3.23
C VAL A 72 7.32 13.08 -2.65
N GLY A 73 7.87 12.64 -1.51
CA GLY A 73 9.05 13.24 -0.89
C GLY A 73 10.26 13.25 -1.81
N LYS A 74 10.48 12.16 -2.55
CA LYS A 74 11.57 12.06 -3.54
C LYS A 74 11.34 12.98 -4.75
N LEU A 75 10.10 13.12 -5.22
CA LEU A 75 9.77 13.99 -6.37
C LEU A 75 9.93 15.47 -6.05
N TYR A 76 9.49 15.92 -4.87
CA TYR A 76 9.57 17.33 -4.47
C TYR A 76 10.88 17.68 -3.75
N GLY A 77 11.77 16.71 -3.53
CA GLY A 77 13.07 16.93 -2.86
C GLY A 77 12.94 17.32 -1.39
N ILE A 78 11.84 16.98 -0.73
CA ILE A 78 11.58 17.34 0.66
C ILE A 78 11.96 16.16 1.57
N PRO A 79 13.05 16.27 2.36
CA PRO A 79 13.59 15.14 3.12
C PRO A 79 12.63 14.62 4.20
N TYR A 80 11.84 15.51 4.82
CA TYR A 80 10.93 15.18 5.93
C TYR A 80 9.87 14.11 5.57
N PHE A 81 9.47 14.02 4.30
CA PHE A 81 8.48 13.04 3.87
C PHE A 81 9.00 11.60 3.96
N SER A 82 10.30 11.39 3.76
CA SER A 82 10.92 10.08 3.93
C SER A 82 10.89 9.65 5.39
N ASP A 83 11.19 10.56 6.31
CA ASP A 83 11.19 10.25 7.75
C ASP A 83 9.78 9.91 8.22
N ILE A 84 8.77 10.70 7.82
CA ILE A 84 7.36 10.44 8.13
C ILE A 84 6.92 9.08 7.59
N ALA A 85 7.28 8.74 6.34
CA ALA A 85 6.97 7.45 5.74
C ALA A 85 7.57 6.28 6.54
N VAL A 86 8.81 6.43 7.01
CA VAL A 86 9.47 5.43 7.85
C VAL A 86 8.78 5.31 9.22
N TYR A 87 8.41 6.42 9.85
CA TYR A 87 7.67 6.39 11.11
C TYR A 87 6.32 5.70 10.97
N LEU A 88 5.58 5.98 9.89
CA LEU A 88 4.31 5.29 9.59
C LEU A 88 4.55 3.78 9.44
N LEU A 89 5.51 3.37 8.61
CA LEU A 89 5.85 1.96 8.39
C LEU A 89 6.30 1.22 9.66
N LEU A 90 6.83 1.93 10.66
CA LEU A 90 7.18 1.33 11.95
C LEU A 90 5.99 1.27 12.90
N LEU A 91 5.25 2.38 13.06
CA LEU A 91 4.15 2.49 14.02
C LEU A 91 2.95 1.62 13.65
N GLY A 92 2.68 1.47 12.35
CA GLY A 92 1.59 0.65 11.82
C GLY A 92 1.59 -0.81 12.24
N PRO A 93 2.66 -1.56 11.90
CA PRO A 93 2.81 -2.94 12.33
C PRO A 93 2.79 -3.08 13.85
N ILE A 94 3.38 -2.14 14.59
CA ILE A 94 3.37 -2.15 16.07
C ILE A 94 1.93 -2.04 16.60
N GLY A 95 1.13 -1.09 16.10
CA GLY A 95 -0.27 -0.95 16.49
C GLY A 95 -1.10 -2.19 16.15
N THR A 96 -0.84 -2.78 14.98
CA THR A 96 -1.48 -4.02 14.51
C THR A 96 -1.12 -5.20 15.42
N LEU A 97 0.14 -5.34 15.83
CA LEU A 97 0.62 -6.38 16.75
C LEU A 97 -0.01 -6.25 18.14
N ILE A 98 -0.10 -5.03 18.67
CA ILE A 98 -0.75 -4.76 19.96
C ILE A 98 -2.22 -5.19 19.91
N MET A 99 -2.96 -4.81 18.85
CA MET A 99 -4.35 -5.23 18.70
C MET A 99 -4.50 -6.73 18.46
N ALA A 100 -3.60 -7.37 17.72
CA ALA A 100 -3.61 -8.82 17.57
C ALA A 100 -3.40 -9.54 18.92
N ARG A 101 -2.54 -9.00 19.79
CA ARG A 101 -2.37 -9.50 21.17
C ARG A 101 -3.59 -9.25 22.04
N PHE A 102 -4.20 -8.06 21.95
CA PHE A 102 -5.45 -7.73 22.63
C PHE A 102 -6.54 -8.76 22.30
N LEU A 103 -6.76 -9.02 21.01
CA LEU A 103 -7.79 -9.93 20.52
C LEU A 103 -7.53 -11.40 20.90
N ARG A 104 -6.27 -11.79 21.11
CA ARG A 104 -5.88 -13.13 21.59
C ARG A 104 -6.06 -13.32 23.10
N GLY A 105 -6.56 -12.32 23.83
CA GLY A 105 -6.79 -12.40 25.28
C GLY A 105 -5.60 -11.95 26.13
N GLY A 106 -4.56 -11.37 25.54
CA GLY A 106 -3.29 -11.06 26.22
C GLY A 106 -3.29 -9.85 27.16
N ILE A 107 -4.45 -9.36 27.61
CA ILE A 107 -4.55 -8.26 28.61
C ILE A 107 -5.43 -8.65 29.81
N ALA A 108 -5.63 -9.95 30.00
CA ALA A 108 -6.36 -10.51 31.13
C ALA A 108 -5.51 -11.59 31.83
N GLU A 109 -4.26 -11.26 32.15
CA GLU A 109 -3.50 -11.84 33.27
C GLU A 109 -2.61 -10.76 33.89
#